data_AF-A0A2G5UC30-F1
#
_entry.id   AF-A0A2G5UC30-F1
#
_cell.length_a   1.000
_cell.length_b   1.000
_cell.length_c   1.000
_cell.angle_alpha   90.00
_cell.angle_beta   90.00
_cell.angle_gamma   90.00
#
_symmetry.space_group_name_H-M   'P 1'
#
loop_
_entity.id
_entity.type
_entity.pdbx_description
1 polymer ?
#
loop_
_entity_poly.entity_id
_entity_poly.type
_entity_poly.pdbx_seq_one_letter_code
_entity_poly.pdbx_strand_id
1 'polypeptide(L)' 'MIELFSIFTKGGVCLWNYQESGVNFTEAINNELIKGTLMEERGNNGQKKYGNYTMKFQLDNEYNVVFLVFL' A
#
# COMPACT_ATOMS: atom_id res chain seq x y z
N MET A 1 2.31 4.01 15.15
CA MET A 1 3.48 3.11 15.23
C MET A 1 3.68 2.60 13.81
N ILE A 2 4.26 1.43 13.50
CA ILE A 2 3.95 0.82 12.18
C ILE A 2 2.70 -0.02 12.41
N GLU A 3 1.59 0.36 11.80
CA GLU A 3 0.30 -0.31 12.00
C GLU A 3 0.11 -1.49 11.03
N LEU A 4 0.62 -1.31 9.80
CA LEU A 4 0.67 -2.33 8.76
C LEU A 4 1.92 -2.09 7.89
N PHE A 5 2.63 -3.16 7.54
CA PHE A 5 3.63 -3.15 6.48
C PHE A 5 3.42 -4.39 5.60
N SER A 6 3.28 -4.18 4.30
CA SER A 6 2.98 -5.26 3.36
C SER A 6 3.81 -5.12 2.10
N ILE A 7 4.27 -6.26 1.59
CA ILE A 7 5.01 -6.37 0.34
C ILE A 7 4.21 -7.32 -0.54
N PHE A 8 3.80 -6.84 -1.71
CA PHE A 8 3.02 -7.63 -2.66
C PHE A 8 3.39 -7.30 -4.09
N THR A 9 3.15 -8.21 -5.01
CA THR A 9 3.41 -7.97 -6.43
C THR A 9 2.34 -7.08 -7.02
N LYS A 10 2.66 -6.36 -8.11
CA LYS A 10 1.65 -5.62 -8.90
C LYS A 10 0.54 -6.53 -9.46
N GLY A 11 0.82 -7.84 -9.58
CA GLY A 11 -0.16 -8.87 -9.94
C GLY A 11 -1.08 -9.32 -8.79
N GLY A 12 -0.94 -8.74 -7.59
CA GLY A 12 -1.83 -8.99 -6.45
C GLY A 12 -1.41 -10.14 -5.53
N VAL A 13 -0.21 -10.70 -5.69
CA VAL A 13 0.30 -11.76 -4.81
C VAL A 13 0.98 -11.14 -3.60
N CYS A 14 0.49 -11.41 -2.39
CA CYS A 14 1.16 -11.00 -1.15
C CYS A 14 2.41 -11.85 -0.91
N LEU A 15 3.57 -11.21 -0.80
CA LEU A 15 4.86 -11.85 -0.54
C LEU A 15 5.19 -11.87 0.94
N TRP A 16 4.81 -10.80 1.66
CA TRP A 16 5.04 -10.66 3.08
C TRP A 16 4.04 -9.68 3.70
N ASN A 17 3.62 -9.93 4.93
CA ASN A 17 2.66 -9.08 5.63
C ASN A 17 2.96 -9.01 7.14
N TYR A 18 2.96 -7.80 7.66
CA TYR A 18 2.93 -7.48 9.09
C TYR A 18 1.74 -6.56 9.36
N GLN A 19 0.99 -6.89 10.40
CA GLN A 19 -0.12 -6.09 10.86
C GLN A 19 -0.20 -6.17 12.37
N GLU A 20 0.00 -5.03 13.02
CA GLU A 20 -0.11 -4.91 14.47
C GLU A 20 -1.50 -4.46 14.88
N SER A 21 -2.06 -3.53 14.12
CA SER A 21 -3.36 -2.95 14.43
C SER A 21 -4.50 -3.92 14.06
N GLY A 22 -5.56 -3.94 14.87
CA GLY A 22 -6.80 -4.65 14.55
C GLY A 22 -7.66 -3.95 13.49
N VAL A 23 -7.18 -2.87 12.88
CA VAL A 23 -7.92 -2.08 11.88
C VAL A 23 -7.85 -2.76 10.52
N ASN A 24 -8.97 -2.80 9.80
CA ASN A 24 -9.01 -3.28 8.44
C ASN A 24 -8.70 -2.16 7.44
N PHE A 25 -7.53 -2.22 6.80
CA PHE A 25 -7.09 -1.23 5.80
C PHE A 25 -7.47 -1.57 4.36
N THR A 26 -8.22 -2.66 4.12
CA THR A 26 -8.52 -3.17 2.77
C THR A 26 -9.18 -2.12 1.87
N GLU A 27 -10.13 -1.35 2.41
CA GLU A 27 -10.80 -0.30 1.63
C GLU A 27 -9.83 0.82 1.21
N ALA A 28 -8.97 1.27 2.13
CA ALA A 28 -7.96 2.27 1.86
C ALA A 28 -7.00 1.79 0.77
N ILE A 29 -6.49 0.57 0.88
CA ILE A 29 -5.58 -0.02 -0.10
C ILE A 29 -6.24 -0.09 -1.48
N ASN A 30 -7.48 -0.58 -1.56
CA ASN A 30 -8.19 -0.74 -2.82
C ASN A 30 -8.47 0.59 -3.51
N ASN A 31 -8.99 1.58 -2.78
CA ASN A 31 -9.42 2.84 -3.39
C ASN A 31 -8.22 3.78 -3.63
N GLU A 32 -7.33 3.89 -2.64
CA GLU A 32 -6.27 4.89 -2.69
C GLU A 32 -5.02 4.43 -3.45
N LEU A 33 -4.63 3.16 -3.31
CA LEU A 33 -3.42 2.63 -3.95
C LEU A 33 -3.76 1.91 -5.26
N ILE A 34 -4.68 0.94 -5.24
CA ILE A 34 -4.94 0.13 -6.44
C ILE A 34 -5.64 0.99 -7.52
N LYS A 35 -6.82 1.52 -7.21
CA LYS A 35 -7.57 2.34 -8.19
C LYS A 35 -6.89 3.68 -8.44
N GLY A 36 -6.59 4.44 -7.39
CA GLY A 36 -6.11 5.82 -7.51
C GLY A 36 -4.62 6.00 -7.81
N THR A 37 -3.82 4.93 -7.93
CA THR A 37 -2.39 5.04 -8.26
C THR A 37 -1.96 3.99 -9.27
N LEU A 38 -2.18 2.70 -9.00
CA LEU A 38 -1.74 1.63 -9.90
C LEU A 38 -2.52 1.64 -11.22
N MET A 39 -3.85 1.75 -11.19
CA MET A 39 -4.69 1.74 -12.41
C MET A 39 -4.61 3.04 -13.20
N GLU A 40 -4.36 4.17 -12.52
CA GLU A 40 -4.20 5.48 -13.16
C GLU A 40 -2.74 5.78 -13.56
N GLU A 41 -1.81 4.85 -13.34
CA GLU A 41 -0.36 4.97 -13.58
C GLU A 41 0.28 6.23 -12.97
N ARG A 42 -0.23 6.66 -11.81
CA ARG A 42 0.19 7.91 -11.16
C ARG A 42 1.40 7.72 -10.27
N GLY A 43 2.59 7.86 -10.86
CA GLY A 43 3.86 7.91 -10.13
C GLY A 43 4.25 6.58 -9.48
N ASN A 44 5.49 6.51 -8.97
CA ASN A 44 6.05 5.30 -8.38
C ASN A 44 6.07 5.34 -6.85
N ASN A 45 5.67 6.44 -6.22
CA ASN A 45 5.58 6.55 -4.78
C ASN A 45 4.58 7.62 -4.37
N GLY A 46 4.21 7.61 -3.10
CA GLY A 46 3.28 8.59 -2.60
C GLY A 46 2.93 8.41 -1.14
N GLN A 47 2.25 9.42 -0.63
CA GLN A 47 1.72 9.45 0.72
C GLN A 47 0.29 9.96 0.68
N LYS A 48 -0.62 9.27 1.37
CA LYS A 48 -2.03 9.64 1.49
C LYS A 48 -2.49 9.52 2.94
N LYS A 49 -3.42 10.40 3.34
CA LYS A 49 -4.04 10.35 4.67
C LYS A 49 -5.26 9.44 4.63
N TYR A 50 -5.43 8.61 5.67
CA TYR A 50 -6.60 7.77 5.86
C TYR A 50 -7.02 7.82 7.34
N GLY A 51 -8.02 8.64 7.64
CA GLY A 51 -8.38 8.96 9.03
C GLY A 51 -7.18 9.49 9.81
N ASN A 52 -6.82 8.81 10.90
CA ASN A 52 -5.67 9.15 11.73
C ASN A 52 -4.34 8.56 11.23
N TYR A 53 -4.39 7.72 10.20
CA TYR A 53 -3.23 7.00 9.69
C TYR A 53 -2.64 7.68 8.46
N THR A 54 -1.38 7.38 8.20
CA THR A 54 -0.67 7.81 7.00
C THR A 54 -0.28 6.59 6.17
N MET A 55 -0.90 6.43 5.01
CA MET A 55 -0.51 5.44 4.01
C MET A 55 0.68 5.98 3.22
N LYS A 56 1.77 5.22 3.14
CA LYS A 56 2.88 5.47 2.22
C LYS A 56 3.13 4.24 1.36
N PHE A 57 3.51 4.46 0.12
CA PHE A 57 3.83 3.38 -0.79
C PHE A 57 5.01 3.71 -1.70
N GLN A 58 5.68 2.66 -2.15
CA GLN A 58 6.73 2.70 -3.16
C GLN A 58 6.53 1.52 -4.11
N LEU A 59 6.56 1.79 -5.40
CA LEU A 59 6.52 0.83 -6.49
C LEU A 59 7.94 0.60 -6.99
N ASP A 60 8.28 -0.67 -7.13
CA ASP A 60 9.45 -1.14 -7.85
C ASP A 60 8.99 -1.76 -9.17
N ASN A 61 9.28 -1.08 -10.28
CA ASN A 61 8.85 -1.50 -11.60
C ASN A 61 9.77 -2.56 -12.20
N GLU A 62 11.02 -2.66 -11.74
CA GLU A 62 11.97 -3.67 -12.22
C GLU A 62 11.56 -5.06 -11.72
N TYR A 63 11.16 -5.15 -10.46
CA TYR A 63 10.77 -6.42 -9.83
C TYR A 63 9.24 -6.63 -9.75
N ASN A 64 8.45 -5.66 -10.21
CA ASN A 64 6.98 -5.65 -10.11
C ASN A 64 6.46 -5.83 -8.68
N VAL A 65 7.10 -5.15 -7.72
CA VAL A 65 6.76 -5.21 -6.28
C VAL A 65 6.23 -3.86 -5.79
N VAL A 66 5.33 -3.92 -4.82
CA VAL A 66 4.75 -2.79 -4.11
C VAL A 66 5.10 -2.93 -2.63
N PHE A 67 5.69 -1.89 -2.07
CA PHE A 67 5.90 -1.72 -0.64
C PHE A 67 4.84 -0.76 -0.11
N LEU A 68 4.10 -1.17 0.91
CA LEU A 68 3.01 -0.41 1.50
C LEU A 68 3.18 -0.37 3.01
N VAL A 69 3.14 0.83 3.60
CA VAL A 69 3.16 1.02 5.05
C VAL A 69 2.02 1.94 5.50
N PHE A 70 1.41 1.62 6.64
CA PHE A 70 0.55 2.51 7.40
C PHE A 70 1.24 2.88 8.73
N LEU A 71 1.28 4.17 9.01
CA LEU A 71 1.84 4.78 10.23
C LEU A 71 0.75 5.46 11.06
#